data_AF-A0A564S1P2-F1
#
_entry.id   AF-A0A564S1P2-F1
#
_cell.length_a   1.000
_cell.length_b   1.000
_cell.length_c   1.000
_cell.angle_alpha   90.00
_cell.angle_beta   90.00
_cell.angle_gamma   90.00
#
_symmetry.space_group_name_H-M   'P 1'
#
loop_
_entity.id
_entity.type
_entity.pdbx_description
1 polymer ?
#
loop_
_entity_poly.entity_id
_entity_poly.type
_entity_poly.pdbx_seq_one_letter_code
_entity_poly.pdbx_strand_id
1 'polypeptide(L)' 'MRLDGARLLYQVIASSYERRSISFTTNIEFSKWGTIFADDKLAAAIIDRIVHHGRLIEFTGPSRRVSQALMFGKTDNQ' A
#
# COMPACT_ATOMS: atom_id res chain seq x y z
N MET A 1 13.58 -6.32 2.25
CA MET A 1 13.30 -5.75 0.92
C MET A 1 14.63 -5.26 0.36
N ARG A 2 15.09 -5.76 -0.80
CA ARG A 2 16.34 -5.27 -1.41
C ARG A 2 16.11 -3.80 -1.83
N LEU A 3 17.06 -2.90 -1.54
CA LEU A 3 17.00 -1.46 -1.87
C LEU A 3 16.53 -1.19 -3.32
N ASP A 4 16.84 -2.11 -4.22
CA ASP A 4 16.44 -2.07 -5.64
C ASP A 4 14.92 -2.02 -5.83
N GLY A 5 14.15 -2.75 -5.01
CA GLY A 5 12.69 -2.77 -5.12
C GLY A 5 12.03 -1.44 -4.77
N ALA A 6 12.55 -0.75 -3.75
CA ALA A 6 12.07 0.56 -3.34
C ALA A 6 12.38 1.63 -4.40
N ARG A 7 13.57 1.55 -5.01
CA ARG A 7 13.97 2.43 -6.12
C ARG A 7 13.08 2.25 -7.35
N LEU A 8 12.73 1.00 -7.71
CA LEU A 8 11.82 0.73 -8.82
C LEU A 8 10.42 1.29 -8.54
N LEU A 9 9.89 1.11 -7.32
CA LEU A 9 8.60 1.67 -6.94
C LEU A 9 8.60 3.20 -7.02
N TYR A 10 9.67 3.85 -6.54
CA TYR A 10 9.85 5.29 -6.70
C TYR A 10 9.80 5.72 -8.17
N GLN A 11 10.53 5.03 -9.06
CA GLN A 11 10.55 5.35 -10.49
C GLN A 11 9.16 5.25 -11.13
N VAL A 12 8.36 4.24 -10.76
CA VAL A 12 6.98 4.10 -11.25
C VAL A 12 6.10 5.28 -10.79
N ILE A 13 6.18 5.65 -9.51
CA ILE A 13 5.41 6.76 -8.93
C ILE A 13 5.83 8.09 -9.58
N ALA A 14 7.13 8.37 -9.60
CA ALA A 14 7.67 9.61 -10.16
C ALA A 14 7.39 9.74 -11.66
N SER A 15 7.47 8.65 -12.43
CA SER A 15 7.19 8.68 -13.87
C SER A 15 5.70 8.91 -14.19
N SER A 16 4.80 8.57 -13.27
CA SER A 16 3.36 8.72 -13.45
C SER A 16 2.80 10.01 -12.87
N TYR A 17 3.52 10.66 -11.95
CA TYR A 17 3.16 11.96 -11.39
C TYR A 17 2.81 12.95 -12.52
N GLU A 18 1.62 13.56 -12.43
CA GLU A 18 1.04 14.49 -13.42
C GLU A 18 0.85 13.93 -14.85
N ARG A 19 1.13 12.64 -15.10
CA ARG A 19 1.03 12.03 -16.44
C ARG A 19 -0.01 10.92 -16.53
N ARG A 20 -0.21 10.15 -15.46
CA ARG A 20 -1.10 8.97 -15.43
C ARG A 20 -1.68 8.77 -14.03
N SER A 21 -2.90 8.26 -13.96
CA SER A 21 -3.49 7.80 -12.71
C SER A 21 -2.87 6.47 -12.27
N ILE A 22 -2.50 6.34 -11.00
CA ILE A 22 -2.08 5.07 -10.39
C ILE A 22 -3.01 4.75 -9.22
N SER A 23 -3.36 3.47 -9.09
CA SER A 23 -3.91 2.90 -7.85
C SER A 23 -2.95 1.85 -7.31
N PHE A 24 -2.69 1.89 -6.01
CA PHE A 24 -1.94 0.86 -5.29
C PHE A 24 -2.55 0.65 -3.91
N THR A 25 -2.37 -0.55 -3.36
CA THR A 25 -2.86 -0.90 -2.03
C THR A 25 -1.67 -1.26 -1.15
N THR A 26 -1.65 -0.74 0.07
CA THR A 26 -0.61 -1.05 1.07
C THR A 26 -1.26 -1.46 2.38
N ASN A 27 -0.69 -2.45 3.05
CA ASN A 27 -1.00 -2.76 4.45
C ASN A 27 -0.03 -2.06 5.43
N ILE A 28 0.84 -1.21 4.92
CA ILE A 28 1.82 -0.42 5.67
C ILE A 28 1.41 1.04 5.65
N GLU A 29 1.24 1.61 6.86
CA GLU A 29 0.95 3.02 7.11
C GLU A 29 2.07 3.92 6.56
N PHE A 30 1.71 5.11 6.06
CA PHE A 30 2.65 6.07 5.50
C PHE A 30 3.77 6.49 6.46
N SER A 31 3.49 6.54 7.77
CA SER A 31 4.50 6.83 8.80
C SER A 31 5.65 5.82 8.84
N LYS A 32 5.44 4.60 8.31
CA LYS A 32 6.46 3.53 8.27
C LYS A 32 7.17 3.43 6.93
N TRP A 33 6.83 4.27 5.96
CA TRP A 33 7.42 4.20 4.61
C TRP A 33 8.90 4.55 4.56
N GLY A 34 9.42 5.27 5.55
CA GLY A 34 10.86 5.46 5.74
C GLY A 34 11.65 4.15 5.75
N THR A 35 11.09 3.11 6.37
CA THR A 35 11.70 1.77 6.41
C THR A 35 11.67 1.05 5.06
N ILE A 36 10.71 1.39 4.20
CA ILE A 36 10.54 0.83 2.85
C ILE A 36 11.52 1.49 1.90
N PHE A 37 11.62 2.82 1.94
CA PHE A 37 12.47 3.61 1.04
C PHE A 37 13.89 3.85 1.58
N ALA A 38 14.19 3.32 2.77
CA ALA A 38 15.47 3.47 3.49
C ALA A 38 15.88 4.92 3.76
N ASP A 39 14.98 5.88 3.57
CA ASP A 39 15.16 7.31 3.78
C ASP A 39 13.78 7.97 4.01
N ASP A 40 13.61 8.58 5.18
CA ASP A 40 12.40 9.29 5.57
C ASP A 40 12.11 10.49 4.65
N LYS A 41 13.16 11.16 4.14
CA LYS A 41 13.02 12.30 3.22
C LYS A 41 12.49 11.84 1.87
N LEU A 42 13.00 10.71 1.37
CA LEU A 42 12.52 10.11 0.13
C LEU A 42 11.07 9.65 0.29
N ALA A 43 10.75 9.00 1.41
CA ALA A 43 9.38 8.60 1.72
C ALA A 43 8.42 9.79 1.76
N ALA A 44 8.78 10.87 2.45
CA ALA A 44 7.97 12.08 2.52
C ALA A 44 7.73 12.70 1.13
N ALA A 45 8.77 12.80 0.30
CA ALA A 45 8.66 13.34 -1.05
C ALA A 45 7.79 12.46 -1.99
N ILE A 46 7.73 11.16 -1.74
CA ILE A 46 6.84 10.23 -2.47
C ILE A 46 5.40 10.42 -2.02
N ILE A 47 5.19 10.45 -0.70
CA ILE A 47 3.86 10.64 -0.09
C ILE A 47 3.27 11.96 -0.60
N ASP A 48 4.04 13.04 -0.56
CA ASP A 48 3.66 14.36 -1.05
C ASP A 48 3.11 14.31 -2.49
N ARG A 49 3.83 13.69 -3.41
CA ARG A 49 3.40 13.52 -4.81
C ARG A 49 2.12 12.70 -4.96
N ILE A 50 1.94 11.68 -4.13
CA ILE A 50 0.73 10.84 -4.15
C ILE A 50 -0.47 11.62 -3.63
N VAL A 51 -0.32 12.31 -2.49
CA VAL A 51 -1.45 13.00 -1.84
C VAL A 51 -1.82 14.30 -2.54
N HIS A 52 -0.88 14.92 -3.28
CA HIS A 52 -1.14 16.18 -3.98
C HIS A 52 -2.32 16.09 -4.96
N HIS A 53 -2.48 14.96 -5.66
CA HIS A 53 -3.61 14.72 -6.59
C HIS A 53 -4.39 13.41 -6.30
N GLY A 54 -4.01 12.68 -5.27
CA GLY A 54 -4.59 11.38 -4.93
C GLY A 54 -5.68 11.44 -3.87
N ARG A 55 -6.28 10.28 -3.60
CA ARG A 55 -7.19 10.07 -2.48
C ARG A 55 -6.72 8.86 -1.68
N LEU A 56 -6.64 9.01 -0.36
CA LEU A 56 -6.39 7.90 0.56
C LEU A 56 -7.72 7.22 0.90
N ILE A 57 -7.79 5.91 0.69
CA ILE A 57 -8.93 5.08 1.09
C ILE A 57 -8.43 4.10 2.13
N GLU A 58 -8.87 4.27 3.36
CA GLU A 58 -8.52 3.38 4.46
C GLU A 58 -9.51 2.22 4.54
N PHE A 59 -8.98 1.00 4.50
CA PHE A 59 -9.76 -0.21 4.66
C PHE A 59 -9.64 -0.71 6.10
N THR A 60 -10.76 -0.79 6.80
CA THR A 60 -10.85 -1.32 8.15
C THR A 60 -11.72 -2.57 8.20
N GLY A 61 -11.60 -3.34 9.27
CA GLY A 61 -12.42 -4.54 9.51
C GLY A 61 -11.69 -5.88 9.30
N PRO A 62 -12.40 -6.99 9.53
CA PRO A 62 -11.81 -8.33 9.53
C PRO A 62 -11.43 -8.79 8.13
N SER A 63 -10.41 -9.67 8.04
CA SER A 63 -9.99 -10.29 6.79
C SER A 63 -11.14 -11.09 6.16
N ARG A 64 -11.50 -10.74 4.91
CA ARG A 64 -12.51 -11.49 4.14
C ARG A 64 -12.12 -12.95 3.95
N ARG A 65 -10.82 -13.24 3.80
CA ARG A 65 -10.32 -14.63 3.66
C ARG A 65 -10.57 -15.45 4.92
N VAL A 66 -10.37 -14.85 6.10
CA VAL A 66 -10.63 -15.51 7.39
C VAL A 66 -12.13 -15.75 7.57
N SER A 67 -12.95 -14.74 7.28
CA SER A 67 -14.41 -14.90 7.33
C SER A 67 -14.89 -16.04 6.43
N GLN A 68 -14.37 -16.14 5.20
CA GLN A 68 -14.70 -17.22 4.28
C GLN A 68 -14.24 -18.59 4.81
N ALA A 69 -13.02 -18.71 5.33
CA ALA A 69 -12.52 -19.95 5.91
C ALA A 69 -13.35 -20.41 7.11
N LEU A 70 -13.77 -19.47 7.98
CA LEU A 70 -14.62 -19.76 9.14
C LEU A 70 -16.08 -20.09 8.75
N MET A 71 -16.57 -19.60 7.60
CA MET A 71 -17.89 -19.99 7.08
C MET A 71 -17.91 -21.45 6.61
N PHE A 72 -16.84 -21.93 5.97
CA PHE A 72 -16.71 -23.34 5.60
C PHE A 72 -16.49 -24.27 6.80
N GLY A 73 -15.92 -23.77 7.91
CA GLY A 73 -15.77 -24.55 9.15
C GLY A 73 -17.07 -24.74 9.96
N LYS A 74 -18.18 -24.11 9.57
CA LYS A 74 -19.49 -24.23 10.26
C LYS A 74 -20.47 -25.18 9.57
N THR A 75 -20.12 -25.72 8.41
CA THR A 75 -21.05 -26.50 7.57
C THR A 75 -20.99 -28.02 7.77
N ASP A 76 -20.24 -28.53 8.75
CA ASP A 76 -20.03 -29.98 8.92
C ASP A 76 -20.21 -30.49 10.36
N ASN A 77 -21.11 -29.87 11.13
CA ASN A 77 -21.50 -30.39 12.45
C ASN A 77 -23.02 -30.31 12.63
N GLN A 78 -23.74 -31.02 11.75
CA GLN A 78 -25.08 -31.54 12.04
C GLN A 78 -25.03 -33.07 11.94
#